data_AF-A0A9E1MRW3-F1
#
_entry.id   AF-A0A9E1MRW3-F1
#
_cell.length_a   1.000
_cell.length_b   1.000
_cell.length_c   1.000
_cell.angle_alpha   90.00
_cell.angle_beta   90.00
_cell.angle_gamma   90.00
#
_symmetry.space_group_name_H-M   'P 1'
#
loop_
_entity.id
_entity.type
_entity.pdbx_description
1 polymer ?
#
loop_
_entity_poly.entity_id
_entity_poly.type
_entity_poly.pdbx_seq_one_letter_code
_entity_poly.pdbx_strand_id
1 'polypeptide(L)'
;MAPADGICFMLLHALFVLRPMPLAAKCIAGTVLITAVEFLFGWVVNIRLGRSVWDYSNMKLNLYGQICLRYSCFWGLLTVPVSLLSKLLHQAALHFSL
;
A
#
# COMPACT_ATOMS: atom_id res chain seq x y z
N MET A 1 -0.92 -12.95 -2.41
CA MET A 1 -1.56 -11.71 -2.89
C MET A 1 -2.44 -11.17 -1.77
N ALA A 2 -3.56 -11.83 -1.44
CA ALA A 2 -4.47 -11.44 -0.36
C ALA A 2 -3.87 -10.92 0.98
N PRO A 3 -2.82 -11.54 1.58
CA PRO A 3 -2.33 -11.06 2.88
C PRO A 3 -1.59 -9.72 2.80
N ALA A 4 -0.78 -9.48 1.75
CA ALA A 4 -0.03 -8.24 1.62
C ALA A 4 -0.97 -7.04 1.38
N ASP A 5 -1.95 -7.23 0.50
CA ASP A 5 -2.95 -6.22 0.17
C ASP A 5 -3.79 -5.83 1.41
N GLY A 6 -4.20 -6.83 2.20
CA GLY A 6 -4.92 -6.62 3.45
C GLY A 6 -4.09 -5.86 4.50
N ILE A 7 -2.81 -6.22 4.65
CA ILE A 7 -1.89 -5.51 5.55
C ILE A 7 -1.71 -4.05 5.11
N CYS A 8 -1.47 -3.81 3.82
CA CYS A 8 -1.39 -2.46 3.27
C CYS A 8 -2.64 -1.65 3.60
N PHE A 9 -3.83 -2.20 3.34
CA PHE A 9 -5.08 -1.52 3.63
C PHE A 9 -5.25 -1.20 5.12
N MET A 10 -4.98 -2.16 6.01
CA MET A 10 -5.07 -1.95 7.46
C MET A 10 -4.11 -0.86 7.95
N LEU A 11 -2.87 -0.87 7.47
CA LEU A 11 -1.86 0.13 7.84
C LEU A 11 -2.23 1.53 7.33
N LEU A 12 -2.72 1.64 6.10
CA LEU A 12 -3.20 2.91 5.55
C LEU A 12 -4.41 3.43 6.30
N HIS A 13 -5.38 2.57 6.61
CA HIS A 13 -6.56 2.93 7.38
C HIS A 13 -6.17 3.46 8.76
N ALA A 14 -5.32 2.72 9.49
CA ALA A 14 -4.79 3.14 10.77
C ALA A 14 -4.07 4.49 10.67
N LEU A 15 -3.19 4.66 9.68
CA LEU A 15 -2.49 5.93 9.46
C LEU A 15 -3.45 7.10 9.21
N PHE A 16 -4.49 6.91 8.40
CA PHE A 16 -5.42 7.98 8.04
C PHE A 16 -6.39 8.35 9.15
N VAL A 17 -6.72 7.40 10.03
CA VAL A 17 -7.56 7.63 11.21
C VAL A 17 -6.74 8.27 12.32
N LEU A 18 -5.54 7.77 12.58
CA LEU A 18 -4.67 8.27 13.67
C LEU A 18 -4.02 9.62 13.35
N ARG A 19 -3.80 9.93 12.07
CA ARG A 19 -3.13 11.16 11.64
C ARG A 19 -3.99 11.92 10.62
N PRO A 20 -4.68 12.99 11.02
CA PRO A 20 -5.35 13.88 10.07
C PRO A 20 -4.29 14.56 9.20
N MET A 21 -4.38 14.31 7.90
CA MET A 21 -3.40 14.77 6.91
C MET A 21 -4.14 15.28 5.67
N PRO A 22 -3.59 16.29 4.97
CA PRO A 22 -4.09 16.70 3.66
C PRO A 22 -3.94 15.56 2.65
N LEU A 23 -4.76 15.56 1.60
CA LEU A 23 -4.80 14.48 0.61
C LEU A 23 -3.42 14.22 -0.03
N ALA A 24 -2.67 15.28 -0.36
CA ALA A 24 -1.32 15.15 -0.93
C ALA A 24 -0.37 14.37 -0.01
N ALA A 25 -0.38 14.67 1.30
CA ALA A 25 0.43 13.96 2.28
C ALA A 25 -0.02 12.50 2.44
N LYS A 26 -1.34 12.23 2.34
CA LYS A 26 -1.86 10.85 2.31
C LYS A 26 -1.34 10.08 1.10
N CYS A 27 -1.36 10.67 -0.10
CA CYS A 27 -0.84 10.01 -1.30
C CYS A 27 0.66 9.72 -1.22
N ILE A 28 1.45 10.65 -0.68
CA ILE A 28 2.89 10.44 -0.50
C ILE A 28 3.14 9.34 0.52
N ALA A 29 2.53 9.43 1.71
CA ALA A 29 2.68 8.42 2.75
C ALA A 29 2.17 7.05 2.29
N GLY A 30 1.06 7.02 1.52
CA GLY A 30 0.48 5.80 0.98
C GLY A 30 1.38 5.13 -0.06
N THR A 31 1.95 5.91 -0.97
CA THR A 31 2.98 5.44 -1.91
C THR A 31 4.12 4.76 -1.17
N VAL A 32 4.72 5.48 -0.20
CA VAL A 32 5.89 4.99 0.55
C VAL A 32 5.54 3.73 1.31
N LEU A 33 4.39 3.70 1.99
CA LEU A 33 3.96 2.57 2.80
C LEU A 33 3.70 1.33 1.94
N ILE A 34 2.92 1.45 0.86
CA ILE A 34 2.61 0.32 -0.03
C ILE A 34 3.90 -0.21 -0.65
N THR A 35 4.74 0.67 -1.20
CA THR A 35 6.01 0.26 -1.83
C THR A 35 6.96 -0.40 -0.82
N ALA A 36 7.02 0.05 0.43
CA ALA A 36 7.82 -0.60 1.46
C ALA A 36 7.30 -2.00 1.80
N VAL A 37 5.99 -2.17 1.93
CA VAL A 37 5.37 -3.49 2.18
C VAL A 37 5.59 -4.42 0.99
N GLU A 38 5.37 -3.95 -0.24
CA GLU A 38 5.65 -4.74 -1.45
C GLU A 38 7.11 -5.17 -1.54
N PHE A 39 8.05 -4.28 -1.23
CA PHE A 39 9.47 -4.62 -1.24
C PHE A 39 9.81 -5.70 -0.20
N LEU A 40 9.29 -5.58 1.03
CA LEU A 40 9.51 -6.56 2.08
C LEU A 40 8.90 -7.92 1.72
N PHE A 41 7.68 -7.93 1.19
CA PHE A 41 7.02 -9.16 0.74
C PHE A 41 7.77 -9.80 -0.44
N GLY A 42 8.14 -9.02 -1.45
CA GLY A 42 8.95 -9.49 -2.57
C GLY A 42 10.28 -10.05 -2.10
N TRP A 43 10.97 -9.36 -1.18
CA TRP A 43 12.22 -9.86 -0.62
C TRP A 43 12.06 -11.21 0.09
N VAL A 44 11.04 -11.37 0.95
CA VAL A 44 10.79 -12.64 1.64
C VAL A 44 10.38 -13.74 0.65
N VAL A 45 9.43 -13.46 -0.24
CA VAL A 45 8.85 -14.48 -1.13
C VAL A 45 9.79 -14.85 -2.27
N ASN A 46 10.41 -13.85 -2.90
CA ASN A 46 11.23 -14.06 -4.08
C ASN A 46 12.67 -14.41 -3.73
N ILE A 47 13.28 -13.72 -2.75
CA ILE A 47 14.68 -13.98 -2.40
C ILE A 47 14.79 -15.10 -1.36
N ARG A 48 14.00 -15.06 -0.29
CA ARG A 48 14.15 -16.07 0.79
C ARG A 48 13.47 -17.41 0.47
N LEU A 49 12.28 -17.38 -0.15
CA LEU A 49 11.50 -18.57 -0.50
C LEU A 49 11.68 -19.02 -1.96
N GLY A 50 12.40 -18.25 -2.79
CA GLY A 50 12.73 -18.61 -4.17
C GLY A 50 11.54 -18.67 -5.12
N ARG A 51 10.44 -17.97 -4.83
CA ARG A 51 9.25 -17.95 -5.68
C ARG A 51 9.21 -16.65 -6.48
N SER A 52 9.18 -16.66 -7.80
CA SER A 52 9.18 -15.43 -8.60
C SER A 52 7.78 -14.78 -8.70
N VAL A 53 7.27 -14.20 -7.61
CA VAL A 53 5.98 -13.51 -7.60
C VAL A 53 6.18 -12.03 -7.91
N TRP A 54 5.41 -11.47 -8.84
CA TRP A 54 5.56 -10.06 -9.25
C TRP A 54 6.97 -9.71 -9.75
N ASP A 55 7.43 -10.44 -10.76
CA ASP A 55 8.73 -10.17 -11.37
C ASP A 55 8.73 -8.85 -12.17
N TYR A 56 9.37 -7.83 -11.60
CA TYR A 56 9.55 -6.52 -12.21
C TYR A 56 10.94 -6.32 -12.82
N SER A 57 11.74 -7.38 -12.96
CA SER A 57 13.14 -7.30 -13.43
C SER A 57 13.26 -6.68 -14.82
N ASN A 58 12.23 -6.86 -15.67
CA ASN A 58 12.20 -6.33 -17.03
C ASN A 58 11.68 -4.89 -17.14
N MET A 59 11.36 -4.23 -16.03
CA MET A 59 10.89 -2.84 -16.03
C MET A 59 11.98 -1.84 -15.68
N LYS A 60 11.91 -0.66 -16.30
CA LYS A 60 12.80 0.46 -15.97
C LYS A 60 12.54 0.94 -14.54
N LEU A 61 13.60 1.34 -13.84
CA LEU A 61 13.54 1.82 -12.45
C LEU A 61 12.90 0.80 -11.50
N ASN A 62 13.18 -0.49 -11.73
CA ASN A 62 12.89 -1.54 -10.77
C ASN A 62 13.99 -1.60 -9.70
N LEU A 63 13.64 -2.07 -8.50
CA LEU A 63 14.58 -2.35 -7.43
C LEU A 63 14.57 -3.86 -7.15
N TYR A 64 15.68 -4.53 -7.47
CA TYR A 64 15.87 -5.99 -7.33
C TYR A 64 14.76 -6.83 -7.98
N GLY A 65 14.05 -6.30 -8.97
CA GLY A 65 12.87 -6.94 -9.57
C GLY A 65 11.67 -7.07 -8.63
N GLN A 66 11.67 -6.44 -7.44
CA GLN A 66 10.64 -6.59 -6.40
C GLN A 66 9.62 -5.46 -6.40
N ILE A 67 10.05 -4.23 -6.69
CA ILE A 67 9.20 -3.05 -6.86
C ILE A 67 9.65 -2.29 -8.10
N CYS A 68 8.81 -1.41 -8.64
CA CYS A 68 9.23 -0.44 -9.65
C CYS A 68 8.56 0.92 -9.44
N LEU A 69 9.25 1.98 -9.88
CA LEU A 69 8.75 3.35 -9.71
C LEU A 69 7.38 3.56 -10.35
N ARG A 70 7.11 2.91 -11.49
CA ARG A 70 5.83 3.02 -12.19
C ARG A 70 4.67 2.56 -11.31
N TYR A 71 4.78 1.39 -10.68
CA TYR A 71 3.73 0.88 -9.81
C TYR A 71 3.65 1.66 -8.49
N SER A 72 4.79 2.08 -7.93
CA SER A 72 4.82 3.01 -6.78
C SER A 72 3.99 4.27 -7.04
N CYS A 73 4.12 4.89 -8.21
CA CYS A 73 3.29 6.05 -8.58
C CYS A 73 1.80 5.71 -8.69
N PHE A 74 1.46 4.54 -9.25
CA PHE A 74 0.06 4.08 -9.29
C PHE A 74 -0.53 3.90 -7.89
N TRP A 75 0.25 3.40 -6.93
CA TRP A 75 -0.19 3.26 -5.53
C TRP A 75 -0.50 4.60 -4.87
N GLY A 76 0.26 5.64 -5.20
CA GLY A 76 -0.03 7.01 -4.77
C GLY A 76 -1.37 7.52 -5.28
N LEU A 77 -1.73 7.22 -6.53
CA LEU A 77 -3.03 7.59 -7.09
C LEU A 77 -4.17 6.78 -6.47
N LEU A 78 -3.97 5.46 -6.29
CA LEU A 78 -4.95 4.58 -5.63
C LEU A 78 -5.18 4.93 -4.16
N THR A 79 -4.26 5.65 -3.53
CA THR A 79 -4.46 6.17 -2.18
C THR A 79 -5.66 7.12 -2.08
N VAL A 80 -6.04 7.80 -3.17
CA VAL A 80 -7.21 8.70 -3.18
C VAL A 80 -8.52 7.95 -2.89
N PRO A 81 -8.95 6.95 -3.71
CA PRO A 81 -10.16 6.19 -3.42
C PRO A 81 -10.05 5.38 -2.11
N VAL A 82 -8.86 4.87 -1.76
CA VAL A 82 -8.63 4.18 -0.48
C VAL A 82 -8.86 5.12 0.70
N SER A 83 -8.45 6.38 0.60
CA SER A 83 -8.68 7.37 1.66
C SER A 83 -10.16 7.69 1.85
N LEU A 84 -10.96 7.68 0.77
CA LEU A 84 -12.41 7.84 0.83
C LEU A 84 -13.06 6.62 1.48
N LEU A 85 -12.71 5.42 1.01
CA LEU A 85 -13.20 4.16 1.56
C LEU A 85 -12.89 4.05 3.06
N SER A 86 -11.66 4.40 3.45
CA SER A 86 -11.22 4.44 4.84
C SER A 86 -12.09 5.37 5.71
N LYS A 87 -12.48 6.54 5.18
CA LYS A 87 -13.36 7.46 5.91
C LYS A 87 -14.77 6.88 6.05
N LEU A 88 -15.33 6.31 4.99
CA LEU A 88 -16.67 5.71 4.99
C LEU A 88 -16.75 4.55 5.99
N LEU A 89 -15.74 3.67 5.99
CA LEU A 89 -15.66 2.55 6.93
C LEU A 89 -15.54 3.03 8.37
N HIS A 90 -14.73 4.06 8.63
CA HIS A 90 -14.61 4.63 9.96
C HIS A 90 -15.93 5.23 10.44
N GLN A 91 -16.64 5.98 9.57
CA GLN A 91 -17.94 6.55 9.89
C GLN A 91 -19.01 5.49 10.14
N ALA A 92 -19.06 4.45 9.30
CA ALA A 92 -19.97 3.32 9.50
C ALA A 92 -19.70 2.63 10.84
N ALA A 93 -18.43 2.35 11.17
CA ALA A 93 -18.05 1.72 12.42
C ALA A 93 -18.49 2.54 13.65
N LEU A 94 -18.33 3.87 13.61
CA LEU A 94 -18.81 4.76 14.67
C LEU A 94 -20.33 4.77 14.79
N HIS A 95 -21.07 4.73 13.66
CA HIS A 95 -22.52 4.67 13.66
C HIS A 95 -23.07 3.36 14.25
N PHE A 96 -22.38 2.24 14.07
CA PHE A 96 -22.77 0.97 14.69
C PHE A 96 -22.37 0.87 16.18
N SER A 97 -21.53 1.78 16.67
CA SER A 97 -21.04 1.78 18.05
C SER A 97 -21.85 2.68 19.00
N LEU A 98 -22.89 3.35 18.50
CA LEU A 98 -23.83 4.22 19.22
C LEU A 98 -25.24 3.61 19.20
#